data_AF-A0A3B9VCZ2-F1
#
_entry.id   AF-A0A3B9VCZ2-F1
#
_cell.length_a   1.000
_cell.length_b   1.000
_cell.length_c   1.000
_cell.angle_alpha   90.00
_cell.angle_beta   90.00
_cell.angle_gamma   90.00
#
_symmetry.space_group_name_H-M   'P 1'
#
loop_
_entity.id
_entity.type
_entity.pdbx_description
1 polymer ?
#
loop_
_entity_poly.entity_id
_entity_poly.type
_entity_poly.pdbx_seq_one_letter_code
_entity_poly.pdbx_strand_id
1 'polypeptide(L)'
;MEEIKIYAEKEMKERREDNNEKRVNLTPRLKKMYEKIIEEATMDCSDEYEQIAGWECAFDEKIAAPCSCKIGKQQAMLEKVSMDDNSGAVIGVIRINKSKMRILIQDIIIEDSEAMKYIDAYKYWCKNGL
;
A
#
# COMPACT_ATOMS: atom_id res chain seq x y z
N MET A 1 10.00 -12.60 -20.79
CA MET A 1 9.24 -11.50 -20.14
C MET A 1 8.07 -12.03 -19.33
N GLU A 2 7.32 -13.01 -19.82
CA GLU A 2 6.27 -13.73 -19.06
C GLU A 2 6.73 -14.27 -17.69
N GLU A 3 7.92 -14.90 -17.64
CA GLU A 3 8.42 -15.57 -16.44
C GLU A 3 8.70 -14.62 -15.26
N ILE A 4 9.17 -13.39 -15.53
CA ILE A 4 9.44 -12.40 -14.49
C ILE A 4 8.11 -11.95 -13.85
N LYS A 5 7.07 -11.79 -14.67
CA LYS A 5 5.75 -11.39 -14.19
C LYS A 5 5.12 -12.50 -13.33
N ILE A 6 5.19 -13.74 -13.80
CA ILE A 6 4.69 -14.92 -13.06
C ILE A 6 5.45 -15.11 -11.74
N TYR A 7 6.77 -14.92 -11.74
CA TYR A 7 7.58 -15.03 -10.52
C TYR A 7 7.22 -13.94 -9.50
N ALA A 8 7.08 -12.70 -9.97
CA ALA A 8 6.68 -11.59 -9.11
C ALA A 8 5.26 -11.79 -8.55
N GLU A 9 4.30 -12.23 -9.38
CA GLU A 9 2.93 -12.54 -8.94
C GLU A 9 2.89 -13.70 -7.93
N LYS A 10 3.70 -14.75 -8.15
CA LYS A 10 3.80 -15.90 -7.25
C LYS A 10 4.43 -15.52 -5.89
N GLU A 11 5.56 -14.81 -5.88
CA GLU A 11 6.18 -14.36 -4.62
C GLU A 11 5.28 -13.37 -3.86
N MET A 12 4.56 -12.48 -4.57
CA MET A 12 3.60 -11.58 -3.92
C MET A 12 2.45 -12.36 -3.28
N LYS A 13 1.93 -13.39 -3.95
CA LYS A 13 0.87 -14.24 -3.40
C LYS A 13 1.32 -15.00 -2.16
N GLU A 14 2.48 -15.64 -2.21
CA GLU A 14 3.06 -16.37 -1.07
C GLU A 14 3.30 -15.43 0.14
N ARG A 15 3.79 -14.21 -0.08
CA ARG A 15 3.94 -13.21 0.99
C ARG A 15 2.62 -12.74 1.59
N ARG A 16 1.56 -12.61 0.78
CA ARG A 16 0.24 -12.22 1.29
C ARG A 16 -0.32 -13.31 2.21
N GLU A 17 -0.12 -14.57 1.85
CA GLU A 17 -0.51 -15.74 2.68
C GLU A 17 0.28 -15.77 4.00
N ASP A 18 1.62 -15.66 3.95
CA ASP A 18 2.48 -15.63 5.15
C ASP A 18 2.16 -14.46 6.11
N ASN A 19 1.84 -13.29 5.55
CA ASN A 19 1.47 -12.12 6.35
C ASN A 19 0.10 -12.26 6.99
N ASN A 20 -0.80 -13.10 6.45
CA ASN A 20 -2.16 -13.26 6.98
C ASN A 20 -2.17 -14.11 8.27
N GLU A 21 -1.23 -15.05 8.41
CA GLU A 21 -1.15 -15.95 9.57
C GLU A 21 -0.50 -15.32 10.82
N LYS A 22 0.34 -14.29 10.65
CA LYS A 22 0.99 -13.61 11.77
C LYS A 22 0.16 -12.42 12.25
N ARG A 23 -0.63 -12.62 13.31
CA ARG A 23 -1.13 -11.52 14.13
C ARG A 23 0.08 -10.80 14.75
N VAL A 24 0.51 -9.71 14.13
CA VAL A 24 1.59 -8.87 14.66
C VAL A 24 1.10 -8.27 15.98
N ASN A 25 1.73 -8.65 17.10
CA ASN A 25 1.53 -7.99 18.38
C ASN A 25 2.09 -6.56 18.28
N LEU A 26 1.25 -5.64 17.82
CA LEU A 26 1.56 -4.22 17.71
C LEU A 26 1.74 -3.60 19.10
N THR A 27 2.82 -2.85 19.27
CA THR A 27 2.99 -2.08 20.51
C THR A 27 1.86 -1.04 20.64
N PRO A 28 1.42 -0.68 21.86
CA PRO A 28 0.36 0.32 22.05
C PRO A 28 0.67 1.66 21.38
N ARG A 29 1.95 2.07 21.37
CA ARG A 29 2.41 3.30 20.72
C ARG A 29 2.24 3.24 19.20
N LEU A 30 2.61 2.13 18.58
CA LEU A 30 2.50 1.95 17.14
C LEU A 30 1.03 1.86 16.70
N LYS A 31 0.20 1.15 17.48
CA LYS A 31 -1.25 1.11 17.27
C LYS A 31 -1.88 2.50 17.29
N LYS A 32 -1.59 3.30 18.32
CA LYS A 32 -2.10 4.68 18.44
C LYS A 32 -1.67 5.57 17.27
N MET A 33 -0.46 5.36 16.74
CA MET A 33 0.02 6.08 15.57
C MET A 33 -0.77 5.70 14.32
N TYR A 34 -1.02 4.40 14.09
CA TYR A 34 -1.84 3.95 12.96
C TYR A 34 -3.28 4.46 13.08
N GLU A 35 -3.89 4.40 14.26
CA GLU A 35 -5.24 4.95 14.50
C GLU A 35 -5.32 6.43 14.13
N LYS A 36 -4.32 7.24 14.49
CA LYS A 36 -4.26 8.66 14.11
C LYS A 36 -4.18 8.86 12.59
N ILE A 37 -3.35 8.07 11.90
CA ILE A 37 -3.22 8.14 10.43
C ILE A 37 -4.55 7.73 9.76
N ILE A 38 -5.21 6.70 10.29
CA ILE A 38 -6.49 6.23 9.75
C ILE A 38 -7.57 7.29 9.95
N GLU A 39 -7.63 7.89 11.14
CA GLU A 39 -8.55 9.00 11.43
C GLU A 39 -8.29 10.18 10.48
N GLU A 40 -7.03 10.60 10.31
CA GLU A 40 -6.66 11.65 9.35
C GLU A 40 -7.13 11.32 7.91
N ALA A 41 -6.98 10.07 7.47
CA ALA A 41 -7.33 9.65 6.12
C ALA A 41 -8.85 9.43 5.89
N THR A 42 -9.65 9.30 6.96
CA THR A 42 -11.06 8.86 6.86
C THR A 42 -12.08 9.71 7.61
N MET A 43 -11.65 10.76 8.33
CA MET A 43 -12.51 11.58 9.20
C MET A 43 -13.71 12.21 8.47
N ASP A 44 -13.51 12.64 7.22
CA ASP A 44 -14.54 13.32 6.42
C ASP A 44 -15.28 12.35 5.47
N CYS A 45 -15.09 11.05 5.62
CA CYS A 45 -15.65 10.03 4.73
C CYS A 45 -16.93 9.43 5.32
N SER A 46 -17.97 9.30 4.50
CA SER A 46 -19.31 8.83 4.86
C SER A 46 -19.60 7.40 4.39
N ASP A 47 -18.85 6.90 3.41
CA ASP A 47 -18.97 5.54 2.89
C ASP A 47 -17.60 4.91 2.54
N GLU A 48 -17.61 3.63 2.16
CA GLU A 48 -16.40 2.87 1.83
C GLU A 48 -15.64 3.47 0.64
N TYR A 49 -16.35 3.99 -0.37
CA TYR A 49 -15.71 4.58 -1.54
C TYR A 49 -14.98 5.87 -1.16
N GLU A 50 -15.64 6.73 -0.38
CA GLU A 50 -15.05 7.95 0.16
C GLU A 50 -13.85 7.63 1.06
N GLN A 51 -13.88 6.57 1.85
CA GLN A 51 -12.74 6.14 2.67
C GLN A 51 -11.53 5.77 1.81
N ILE A 52 -11.73 5.00 0.73
CA ILE A 52 -10.63 4.63 -0.18
C ILE A 52 -10.11 5.85 -0.93
N ALA A 53 -10.97 6.81 -1.29
CA ALA A 53 -10.56 8.08 -1.90
C ALA A 53 -9.76 8.93 -0.89
N GLY A 54 -10.16 8.96 0.37
CA GLY A 54 -9.43 9.60 1.46
C GLY A 54 -8.02 9.03 1.62
N TRP A 55 -7.88 7.71 1.51
CA TRP A 55 -6.56 7.06 1.47
C TRP A 55 -5.74 7.46 0.24
N GLU A 56 -6.32 7.49 -0.97
CA GLU A 56 -5.62 7.96 -2.18
C GLU A 56 -5.07 9.38 -1.98
N CYS A 57 -5.89 10.30 -1.45
CA CYS A 57 -5.46 11.66 -1.11
C CYS A 57 -4.33 11.68 -0.08
N ALA A 58 -4.46 10.94 1.02
CA ALA A 58 -3.42 10.84 2.04
C ALA A 58 -2.10 10.30 1.48
N PHE A 59 -2.16 9.36 0.53
CA PHE A 59 -0.95 8.87 -0.14
C PHE A 59 -0.34 9.90 -1.09
N ASP A 60 -1.14 10.62 -1.87
CA ASP A 60 -0.66 11.66 -2.78
C ASP A 60 0.09 12.78 -2.03
N GLU A 61 -0.38 13.13 -0.83
CA GLU A 61 0.29 14.11 0.02
C GLU A 61 1.62 13.62 0.63
N LYS A 62 1.70 12.33 0.97
CA LYS A 62 2.79 11.78 1.79
C LYS A 62 3.85 11.04 1.00
N ILE A 63 3.49 10.54 -0.18
CA ILE A 63 4.41 9.85 -1.08
C ILE A 63 4.79 10.84 -2.17
N ALA A 64 6.06 11.28 -2.15
CA ALA A 64 6.62 12.16 -3.17
C ALA A 64 6.86 11.41 -4.50
N ALA A 65 5.80 10.98 -5.18
CA ALA A 65 5.90 10.32 -6.47
C ALA A 65 6.28 11.33 -7.59
N PRO A 66 7.10 10.94 -8.57
CA PRO A 66 7.71 9.61 -8.72
C PRO A 66 8.88 9.37 -7.76
N CYS A 67 8.93 8.18 -7.13
CA CYS A 67 9.99 7.81 -6.18
C CYS A 67 10.47 6.36 -6.33
N SER A 68 11.69 6.09 -5.82
CA SER A 68 12.26 4.75 -5.78
C SER A 68 11.50 3.86 -4.78
N CYS A 69 11.19 2.63 -5.17
CA CYS A 69 10.52 1.67 -4.32
C CYS A 69 11.00 0.24 -4.62
N LYS A 70 10.58 -0.70 -3.77
CA LYS A 70 10.78 -2.13 -3.95
C LYS A 70 9.45 -2.85 -3.96
N ILE A 71 9.40 -3.92 -4.75
CA ILE A 71 8.30 -4.88 -4.76
C ILE A 71 8.93 -6.25 -4.59
N GLY A 72 8.64 -6.91 -3.47
CA GLY A 72 9.40 -8.09 -3.08
C GLY A 72 10.88 -7.75 -2.88
N LYS A 73 11.75 -8.34 -3.71
CA LYS A 73 13.21 -8.07 -3.76
C LYS A 73 13.62 -7.17 -4.93
N GLN A 74 12.67 -6.77 -5.77
CA GLN A 74 12.94 -6.08 -7.03
C GLN A 74 12.82 -4.57 -6.87
N GLN A 75 13.80 -3.83 -7.39
CA GLN A 75 13.76 -2.38 -7.47
C GLN A 75 12.82 -1.91 -8.58
N ALA A 76 12.04 -0.86 -8.30
CA ALA A 76 11.06 -0.27 -9.19
C ALA A 76 10.95 1.25 -8.95
N MET A 77 10.26 1.94 -9.85
CA MET A 77 9.87 3.34 -9.68
C MET A 77 8.37 3.40 -9.45
N LEU A 78 7.92 3.93 -8.31
CA LEU A 78 6.51 4.27 -8.12
C LEU A 78 6.24 5.59 -8.84
N GLU A 79 5.39 5.56 -9.86
CA GLU A 79 5.07 6.75 -10.67
C GLU A 79 3.92 7.55 -10.07
N LYS A 80 2.90 6.86 -9.55
CA LYS A 80 1.75 7.47 -8.88
C LYS A 80 1.01 6.44 -8.03
N VAL A 81 0.25 6.93 -7.06
CA VAL A 81 -0.76 6.15 -6.33
C VAL A 81 -2.12 6.44 -6.96
N SER A 82 -3.02 5.46 -6.97
CA SER A 82 -4.38 5.67 -7.46
C SER A 82 -5.38 4.70 -6.85
N MET A 83 -6.67 5.03 -6.88
CA MET A 83 -7.73 4.04 -6.65
C MET A 83 -7.90 3.11 -7.86
N ASP A 84 -8.28 1.86 -7.59
CA ASP A 84 -8.77 0.93 -8.61
C ASP A 84 -10.29 0.81 -8.58
N ASP A 85 -10.97 1.42 -9.58
CA ASP A 85 -12.43 1.52 -9.68
C ASP A 85 -13.20 0.19 -9.53
N ASN A 86 -12.57 -0.93 -9.88
CA ASN A 86 -13.20 -2.24 -9.85
C ASN A 86 -13.08 -2.95 -8.50
N SER A 87 -11.95 -2.77 -7.80
CA SER A 87 -11.66 -3.48 -6.56
C SER A 87 -11.87 -2.65 -5.30
N GLY A 88 -12.03 -1.33 -5.43
CA GLY A 88 -12.10 -0.43 -4.28
C GLY A 88 -10.81 -0.45 -3.46
N ALA A 89 -9.67 -0.75 -4.08
CA ALA A 89 -8.38 -0.81 -3.42
C ALA A 89 -7.47 0.33 -3.90
N VAL A 90 -6.54 0.74 -3.04
CA VAL A 90 -5.46 1.66 -3.44
C VAL A 90 -4.33 0.87 -4.10
N ILE A 91 -3.91 1.32 -5.27
CA ILE A 91 -2.85 0.74 -6.07
C ILE A 91 -1.70 1.73 -6.30
N GLY A 92 -0.49 1.21 -6.47
CA GLY A 92 0.62 1.94 -7.07
C GLY A 92 0.75 1.60 -8.55
N VAL A 93 0.92 2.62 -9.39
CA VAL A 93 1.39 2.46 -10.76
C VAL A 93 2.90 2.51 -10.73
N ILE A 94 3.54 1.37 -10.97
CA ILE A 94 4.99 1.23 -10.88
C ILE A 94 5.59 0.94 -12.26
N ARG A 95 6.82 1.39 -12.46
CA ARG A 95 7.65 1.07 -13.63
C ARG A 95 8.80 0.17 -13.21
N ILE A 96 8.89 -0.98 -13.85
CA ILE A 96 10.05 -1.88 -13.80
C ILE A 96 10.67 -1.89 -15.19
N ASN A 97 11.91 -1.41 -15.31
CA ASN A 97 12.57 -1.24 -16.60
C ASN A 97 11.71 -0.41 -17.57
N LYS A 98 11.15 -1.03 -18.62
CA LYS A 98 10.28 -0.39 -19.63
C LYS A 98 8.80 -0.74 -19.47
N SER A 99 8.45 -1.56 -18.48
CA SER A 99 7.09 -2.07 -18.28
C SER A 99 6.41 -1.31 -17.14
N LYS A 100 5.15 -0.90 -17.37
CA LYS A 100 4.28 -0.36 -16.33
C LYS A 100 3.34 -1.45 -15.81
N MET A 101 3.07 -1.44 -14.51
CA MET A 101 2.11 -2.33 -13.89
C MET A 101 1.39 -1.65 -12.74
N ARG A 102 0.17 -2.12 -12.46
CA ARG A 102 -0.64 -1.73 -11.30
C ARG A 102 -0.46 -2.81 -10.24
N ILE A 103 -0.10 -2.43 -9.03
CA ILE A 103 0.02 -3.35 -7.89
C ILE A 103 -0.65 -2.76 -6.66
N LEU A 104 -1.05 -3.60 -5.71
CA LEU A 104 -1.59 -3.09 -4.44
C LEU A 104 -0.52 -2.25 -3.73
N ILE A 105 -0.92 -1.11 -3.18
CA ILE A 105 0.00 -0.23 -2.43
C ILE A 105 0.64 -0.98 -1.24
N GLN A 106 -0.06 -1.99 -0.71
CA GLN A 106 0.41 -2.85 0.38
C GLN A 106 1.67 -3.68 0.01
N ASP A 107 1.89 -3.96 -1.28
CA ASP A 107 3.06 -4.73 -1.74
C ASP A 107 4.27 -3.85 -2.04
N ILE A 108 4.12 -2.53 -1.91
CA ILE A 108 5.18 -1.53 -2.15
C ILE A 108 5.94 -1.24 -0.86
N ILE A 109 7.27 -1.18 -1.00
CA ILE A 109 8.18 -0.73 0.05
C ILE A 109 8.90 0.52 -0.48
N ILE A 110 8.69 1.65 0.16
CA ILE A 110 9.36 2.92 -0.10
C ILE A 110 10.48 3.09 0.94
N GLU A 111 11.58 3.74 0.57
CA GLU A 111 12.72 3.94 1.50
C GLU A 111 12.45 5.06 2.52
N ASP A 112 11.56 5.99 2.19
CA ASP A 112 11.09 7.03 3.10
C ASP A 112 10.24 6.41 4.22
N SER A 113 10.77 6.46 5.45
CA SER A 113 10.12 5.90 6.63
C SER A 113 8.84 6.62 7.03
N GLU A 114 8.69 7.91 6.72
CA GLU A 114 7.45 8.64 7.00
C GLU A 114 6.35 8.22 6.04
N ALA A 115 6.65 8.15 4.74
CA ALA A 115 5.72 7.63 3.74
C ALA A 115 5.31 6.17 4.03
N MET A 116 6.26 5.35 4.46
CA MET A 116 5.98 3.94 4.81
C MET A 116 5.02 3.78 5.99
N LYS A 117 4.96 4.73 6.93
CA LYS A 117 3.97 4.67 8.04
C LYS A 117 2.54 4.70 7.52
N TYR A 118 2.28 5.44 6.45
CA TYR A 118 0.95 5.50 5.83
C TYR A 118 0.59 4.18 5.15
N ILE A 119 1.53 3.56 4.43
CA ILE A 119 1.32 2.24 3.82
C ILE A 119 1.08 1.19 4.91
N ASP A 120 1.82 1.22 6.01
CA ASP A 120 1.64 0.27 7.10
C ASP A 120 0.33 0.51 7.90
N ALA A 121 -0.08 1.77 8.07
CA ALA A 121 -1.39 2.10 8.64
C ALA A 121 -2.54 1.59 7.74
N TYR A 122 -2.44 1.75 6.42
CA TYR A 122 -3.42 1.22 5.47
C TYR A 122 -3.47 -0.31 5.50
N LYS A 123 -2.31 -1.00 5.55
CA LYS A 123 -2.27 -2.46 5.74
C LYS A 123 -2.97 -2.88 7.03
N TYR A 124 -2.73 -2.15 8.12
CA TYR A 124 -3.37 -2.41 9.41
C TYR A 124 -4.89 -2.22 9.31
N TRP A 125 -5.35 -1.14 8.69
CA TRP A 125 -6.76 -0.84 8.49
C TRP A 125 -7.46 -1.93 7.65
N CYS A 126 -6.92 -2.29 6.48
CA CYS A 126 -7.50 -3.34 5.63
C CYS A 126 -7.59 -4.71 6.32
N LYS A 127 -6.71 -5.00 7.29
CA LYS A 127 -6.72 -6.28 8.02
C LYS A 127 -7.71 -6.32 9.19
N ASN A 128 -7.89 -5.20 9.88
CA ASN A 128 -8.69 -5.17 11.10
C ASN A 128 -10.13 -4.71 10.86
N GLY A 129 -10.39 -4.06 9.71
CA GLY A 129 -11.62 -3.30 9.52
C GLY A 129 -11.68 -2.12 10.49
N LEU A 130 -12.51 -1.13 10.18
CA LEU A 130 -13.13 -0.29 11.20
C LEU A 130 -14.60 -0.64 11.25
#